data_AF-A0A2N5XNM0-F1
#
_entry.id   AF-A0A2N5XNM0-F1
#
_cell.length_a   1.000
_cell.length_b   1.000
_cell.length_c   1.000
_cell.angle_alpha   90.00
_cell.angle_beta   90.00
_cell.angle_gamma   90.00
#
_symmetry.space_group_name_H-M   'P 1'
#
loop_
_entity.id
_entity.type
_entity.pdbx_description
1 polymer ?
#
loop_
_entity_poly.entity_id
_entity_poly.type
_entity_poly.pdbx_seq_one_letter_code
_entity_poly.pdbx_strand_id
1 'polypeptide(L)'
;MSPLKAHTPKHKIKENHSLERTLLHEFGGAFIGCVISLVVMGGFTADPAYAQTAAKQLFGKKTAPANLQARAIGSYAKGCLAGARALSIDGPAWQAMRLSRNRNWGHPNLIAFIEKLAVDAKTYDGWNGLLVGDLAQPRGGPMISGHASHQIGLDADIWLRPMPDRRFTRKEREEISAISMLKKGTRTIDPKKFTMAHFRLIKRAASTPGLARIFVHPGIKKALCDRAGSDRAWLRQVRPWYGHHYHFHIRMSCPAGSTGCKNQAPPPAGDGCGKELSWWLSDDPWTPKKPKKGAPKVKPKKKRQITLSDLPQACSAVLDAAPVTGLQNTSANPSRFAPSEPISQLFALPRSRPLQN
;
A
#
# COMPACT_ATOMS: atom_id res chain seq x y z
N MET A 1 -23.48 -30.72 -50.14
CA MET A 1 -23.46 -31.98 -49.37
C MET A 1 -23.42 -31.64 -47.88
N SER A 2 -24.57 -31.65 -47.23
CA SER A 2 -24.71 -31.84 -45.77
C SER A 2 -24.83 -33.36 -45.50
N PRO A 3 -24.99 -33.83 -44.25
CA PRO A 3 -24.24 -33.59 -43.01
C PRO A 3 -23.88 -34.93 -42.31
N LEU A 4 -23.20 -34.91 -41.16
CA LEU A 4 -23.35 -35.96 -40.14
C LEU A 4 -23.26 -35.35 -38.73
N LYS A 5 -24.43 -35.30 -38.08
CA LYS A 5 -24.63 -34.95 -36.67
C LYS A 5 -24.41 -36.20 -35.82
N ALA A 6 -23.62 -36.09 -34.75
CA ALA A 6 -23.59 -37.08 -33.68
C ALA A 6 -24.67 -36.74 -32.62
N HIS A 7 -25.39 -37.77 -32.20
CA HIS A 7 -26.51 -37.78 -31.26
C HIS A 7 -26.09 -38.65 -30.07
N THR A 8 -26.43 -38.28 -28.82
CA THR A 8 -26.61 -39.18 -27.65
C THR A 8 -27.08 -38.37 -26.42
N PRO A 9 -27.74 -38.98 -25.40
CA PRO A 9 -29.10 -38.60 -25.03
C PRO A 9 -29.26 -38.03 -23.61
N LYS A 10 -30.43 -37.42 -23.37
CA LYS A 10 -30.92 -36.92 -22.08
C LYS A 10 -31.44 -38.08 -21.22
N HIS A 11 -30.92 -38.23 -20.00
CA HIS A 11 -31.56 -39.03 -18.94
C HIS A 11 -32.55 -38.18 -18.14
N LYS A 12 -33.82 -38.58 -18.20
CA LYS A 12 -34.90 -38.19 -17.28
C LYS A 12 -34.75 -39.03 -16.01
N ILE A 13 -34.70 -38.40 -14.84
CA ILE A 13 -34.95 -39.06 -13.56
C ILE A 13 -36.42 -38.78 -13.21
N LYS A 14 -37.19 -39.85 -13.06
CA LYS A 14 -38.59 -39.85 -12.63
C LYS A 14 -38.66 -39.68 -11.11
N GLU A 15 -39.53 -38.80 -10.66
CA GLU A 15 -40.11 -38.81 -9.31
C GLU A 15 -40.93 -40.09 -9.12
N ASN A 16 -40.90 -40.64 -7.90
CA ASN A 16 -41.92 -41.57 -7.41
C ASN A 16 -42.40 -41.07 -6.04
N HIS A 17 -43.66 -40.65 -6.02
CA HIS A 17 -44.52 -40.58 -4.84
C HIS A 17 -45.03 -41.99 -4.49
N SER A 18 -45.39 -42.18 -3.20
CA SER A 18 -46.29 -43.22 -2.62
C SER A 18 -45.60 -43.99 -1.49
N LEU A 19 -46.17 -44.29 -0.32
CA LEU A 19 -47.37 -43.93 0.45
C LEU A 19 -47.16 -44.65 1.80
N GLU A 20 -47.66 -44.03 2.87
CA GLU A 20 -48.18 -44.59 4.13
C GLU A 20 -47.78 -45.99 4.63
N ARG A 21 -47.40 -46.05 5.91
CA ARG A 21 -48.10 -46.90 6.89
C ARG A 21 -47.87 -46.44 8.33
N THR A 22 -49.01 -46.19 8.97
CA THR A 22 -49.29 -45.96 10.39
C THR A 22 -48.79 -47.10 11.28
N LEU A 23 -48.26 -46.77 12.46
CA LEU A 23 -48.35 -47.62 13.66
C LEU A 23 -48.15 -46.76 14.91
N LEU A 24 -49.25 -46.59 15.64
CA LEU A 24 -49.31 -46.10 17.02
C LEU A 24 -48.78 -47.20 17.96
N HIS A 25 -47.97 -46.84 18.96
CA HIS A 25 -47.96 -47.50 20.26
C HIS A 25 -47.46 -46.54 21.34
N GLU A 26 -48.09 -46.65 22.50
CA GLU A 26 -48.12 -45.70 23.61
C GLU A 26 -46.95 -45.79 24.61
N PHE A 27 -46.97 -44.81 25.53
CA PHE A 27 -46.47 -44.78 26.91
C PHE A 27 -44.99 -44.55 27.19
N GLY A 28 -44.73 -43.52 28.01
CA GLY A 28 -43.49 -43.39 28.78
C GLY A 28 -43.12 -41.94 29.07
N GLY A 29 -43.76 -41.32 30.05
CA GLY A 29 -43.40 -39.99 30.53
C GLY A 29 -41.97 -39.94 31.11
N ALA A 30 -41.21 -38.93 30.69
CA ALA A 30 -40.05 -38.44 31.43
C ALA A 30 -40.00 -36.91 31.23
N PHE A 31 -40.38 -36.17 32.28
CA PHE A 31 -40.16 -34.73 32.39
C PHE A 31 -38.66 -34.47 32.47
N ILE A 32 -38.01 -34.24 31.32
CA ILE A 32 -36.67 -33.65 31.27
C ILE A 32 -36.87 -32.14 31.31
N GLY A 33 -36.58 -31.56 32.48
CA GLY A 33 -36.50 -30.12 32.66
C GLY A 33 -35.47 -29.52 31.70
N CYS A 34 -35.95 -28.90 30.63
CA CYS A 34 -35.13 -28.12 29.73
C CYS A 34 -34.74 -26.81 30.45
N VAL A 35 -33.58 -26.81 31.12
CA VAL A 35 -32.94 -25.58 31.59
C VAL A 35 -32.56 -24.79 30.35
N ILE A 36 -33.40 -23.84 29.95
CA ILE A 36 -33.07 -22.82 28.97
C ILE A 36 -32.01 -21.93 29.61
N SER A 37 -30.74 -22.28 29.46
CA SER A 37 -29.65 -21.34 29.70
C SER A 37 -29.78 -20.22 28.68
N LEU A 38 -30.31 -19.08 29.12
CA LEU A 38 -30.22 -17.82 28.39
C LEU A 38 -28.73 -17.49 28.21
N VAL A 39 -28.16 -17.93 27.09
CA VAL A 39 -26.87 -17.40 26.64
C VAL A 39 -27.16 -15.97 26.20
N VAL A 40 -26.94 -15.02 27.11
CA VAL A 40 -26.85 -13.61 26.76
C VAL A 40 -25.64 -13.48 25.84
N MET A 41 -25.87 -13.55 24.53
CA MET A 41 -24.91 -13.08 23.54
C MET A 41 -24.77 -11.57 23.77
N GLY A 42 -23.87 -11.19 24.67
CA GLY A 42 -23.45 -9.81 24.85
C GLY A 42 -22.86 -9.32 23.54
N GLY A 43 -23.70 -8.68 22.71
CA GLY A 43 -23.24 -8.00 21.53
C GLY A 43 -22.25 -6.92 21.96
N PHE A 44 -21.01 -7.03 21.51
CA PHE A 44 -20.04 -5.93 21.59
C PHE A 44 -20.55 -4.79 20.70
N THR A 45 -21.46 -3.96 21.22
CA THR A 45 -21.83 -2.71 20.58
C THR A 45 -20.65 -1.77 20.79
N ALA A 46 -19.84 -1.59 19.75
CA ALA A 46 -18.79 -0.57 19.75
C ALA A 46 -19.41 0.79 20.12
N ASP A 47 -18.81 1.49 21.08
CA ASP A 47 -19.27 2.80 21.56
C ASP A 47 -19.47 3.74 20.34
N PRO A 48 -20.69 4.28 20.12
CA PRO A 48 -20.98 5.19 19.02
C PRO A 48 -20.02 6.38 18.96
N ALA A 49 -19.52 6.86 20.10
CA ALA A 49 -18.56 7.94 20.18
C ALA A 49 -17.17 7.55 19.60
N TYR A 50 -16.73 6.32 19.85
CA TYR A 50 -15.48 5.78 19.30
C TYR A 50 -15.57 5.60 17.77
N ALA A 51 -16.72 5.12 17.28
CA ALA A 51 -16.96 4.92 15.84
C ALA A 51 -16.95 6.24 15.03
N GLN A 52 -17.36 7.37 15.64
CA GLN A 52 -17.36 8.70 15.01
C GLN A 52 -16.05 9.46 15.20
N THR A 53 -15.10 8.93 15.97
CA THR A 53 -13.79 9.57 16.16
C THR A 53 -13.01 9.57 14.85
N ALA A 54 -12.31 10.67 14.56
CA ALA A 54 -11.48 10.79 13.38
C ALA A 54 -10.40 9.69 13.39
N ALA A 55 -10.40 8.81 12.39
CA ALA A 55 -9.53 7.64 12.36
C ALA A 55 -8.04 8.02 12.46
N LYS A 56 -7.64 9.16 11.91
CA LYS A 56 -6.26 9.66 12.02
C LYS A 56 -5.79 9.89 13.46
N GLN A 57 -6.71 10.27 14.36
CA GLN A 57 -6.40 10.47 15.78
C GLN A 57 -6.29 9.14 16.52
N LEU A 58 -6.97 8.09 16.07
CA LEU A 58 -6.90 6.75 16.64
C LEU A 58 -5.61 6.05 16.21
N PHE A 59 -5.38 5.96 14.90
CA PHE A 59 -4.20 5.30 14.35
C PHE A 59 -2.90 6.03 14.69
N GLY A 60 -2.91 7.37 14.66
CA GLY A 60 -1.72 8.17 14.96
C GLY A 60 -1.26 8.13 16.41
N LYS A 61 -2.06 7.59 17.34
CA LYS A 61 -1.68 7.36 18.74
C LYS A 61 -1.00 6.00 18.97
N LYS A 62 -1.09 5.07 18.02
CA LYS A 62 -0.52 3.72 18.19
C LYS A 62 0.98 3.77 17.92
N THR A 63 1.78 3.42 18.93
CA THR A 63 3.25 3.47 18.87
C THR A 63 3.88 2.14 18.47
N ALA A 64 3.12 1.04 18.53
CA ALA A 64 3.56 -0.32 18.23
C ALA A 64 2.58 -1.05 17.29
N PRO A 65 3.08 -2.01 16.48
CA PRO A 65 2.23 -2.78 15.59
C PRO A 65 1.24 -3.65 16.38
N ALA A 66 0.13 -3.98 15.73
CA ALA A 66 -0.81 -4.97 16.26
C ALA A 66 -0.16 -6.36 16.24
N ASN A 67 -0.23 -7.08 17.35
CA ASN A 67 0.21 -8.48 17.44
C ASN A 67 -0.80 -9.39 16.73
N LEU A 68 -0.78 -9.34 15.40
CA LEU A 68 -1.65 -10.05 14.49
C LEU A 68 -0.84 -10.51 13.28
N GLN A 69 -1.37 -11.45 12.51
CA GLN A 69 -0.79 -11.82 11.23
C GLN A 69 -0.78 -10.65 10.25
N ALA A 70 0.27 -10.58 9.42
CA ALA A 70 0.49 -9.48 8.50
C ALA A 70 -0.61 -9.41 7.43
N ARG A 71 -1.36 -8.30 7.39
CA ARG A 71 -2.44 -8.10 6.42
C ARG A 71 -2.59 -6.64 6.03
N ALA A 72 -2.61 -6.38 4.72
CA ALA A 72 -3.08 -5.12 4.16
C ALA A 72 -4.61 -5.15 4.05
N ILE A 73 -5.31 -4.20 4.67
CA ILE A 73 -6.77 -4.23 4.78
C ILE A 73 -7.36 -2.94 4.22
N GLY A 74 -8.29 -3.05 3.27
CA GLY A 74 -8.92 -1.92 2.60
C GLY A 74 -8.15 -1.46 1.36
N SER A 75 -8.26 -0.17 1.06
CA SER A 75 -7.55 0.48 -0.06
C SER A 75 -6.44 1.38 0.46
N TYR A 76 -5.51 1.77 -0.40
CA TYR A 76 -4.31 2.55 -0.06
C TYR A 76 -4.56 3.83 0.75
N ALA A 77 -5.74 4.45 0.59
CA ALA A 77 -6.15 5.68 1.27
C ALA A 77 -7.42 5.53 2.12
N LYS A 78 -7.86 4.28 2.36
CA LYS A 78 -9.03 3.96 3.18
C LYS A 78 -8.89 2.53 3.69
N GLY A 79 -8.05 2.36 4.71
CA GLY A 79 -7.66 1.03 5.20
C GLY A 79 -6.78 1.08 6.45
N CYS A 80 -6.21 -0.06 6.80
CA CYS A 80 -5.28 -0.25 7.92
C CYS A 80 -4.30 -1.40 7.64
N LEU A 81 -3.33 -1.58 8.54
CA LEU A 81 -2.29 -2.60 8.45
C LEU A 81 -2.24 -3.41 9.75
N ALA A 82 -2.46 -4.72 9.65
CA ALA A 82 -2.22 -5.67 10.74
C ALA A 82 -0.81 -6.27 10.61
N GLY A 83 -0.18 -6.63 11.74
CA GLY A 83 1.10 -7.36 11.75
C GLY A 83 2.23 -6.65 10.99
N ALA A 84 2.35 -5.33 11.14
CA ALA A 84 3.34 -4.55 10.41
C ALA A 84 4.77 -4.96 10.80
N ARG A 85 5.66 -5.05 9.80
CA ARG A 85 7.10 -5.20 9.97
C ARG A 85 7.76 -3.82 9.92
N ALA A 86 8.66 -3.54 10.86
CA ALA A 86 9.51 -2.36 10.78
C ALA A 86 10.58 -2.55 9.71
N LEU A 87 10.81 -1.53 8.89
CA LEU A 87 12.09 -1.37 8.19
C LEU A 87 13.15 -1.00 9.23
N SER A 88 14.27 -1.72 9.26
CA SER A 88 15.43 -1.33 10.06
C SER A 88 15.85 0.09 9.73
N ILE A 89 16.16 0.89 10.76
CA ILE A 89 16.58 2.28 10.59
C ILE A 89 17.83 2.39 9.69
N ASP A 90 18.65 1.34 9.71
CA ASP A 90 19.82 1.15 8.88
C ASP A 90 19.80 -0.24 8.25
N GLY A 91 20.29 -0.30 7.01
CA GLY A 91 20.66 -1.54 6.35
C GLY A 91 21.94 -1.39 5.55
N PRO A 92 22.36 -2.44 4.82
CA PRO A 92 23.57 -2.41 3.99
C PRO A 92 23.55 -1.30 2.92
N ALA A 93 22.38 -0.97 2.38
CA ALA A 93 22.22 -0.02 1.28
C ALA A 93 21.04 0.95 1.47
N TRP A 94 20.57 1.15 2.70
CA TRP A 94 19.53 2.14 2.98
C TRP A 94 19.64 2.76 4.37
N GLN A 95 18.93 3.88 4.52
CA GLN A 95 18.71 4.61 5.77
C GLN A 95 17.27 5.11 5.84
N ALA A 96 16.56 4.82 6.94
CA ALA A 96 15.26 5.42 7.20
C ALA A 96 15.41 6.88 7.69
N MET A 97 14.55 7.76 7.21
CA MET A 97 14.56 9.20 7.48
C MET A 97 13.35 9.59 8.34
N ARG A 98 13.41 10.75 9.01
CA ARG A 98 12.28 11.27 9.83
C ARG A 98 11.75 10.25 10.86
N LEU A 99 12.67 9.62 11.60
CA LEU A 99 12.38 8.56 12.58
C LEU A 99 11.38 9.01 13.65
N SER A 100 11.43 10.30 14.02
CA SER A 100 10.49 10.91 14.98
C SER A 100 9.02 10.74 14.62
N ARG A 101 8.70 10.54 13.32
CA ARG A 101 7.32 10.34 12.85
C ARG A 101 6.77 8.96 13.14
N ASN A 102 7.62 7.98 13.46
CA ASN A 102 7.26 6.57 13.63
C ASN A 102 6.52 5.99 12.40
N ARG A 103 7.08 6.23 11.21
CA ARG A 103 6.49 5.85 9.90
C ARG A 103 7.36 4.89 9.10
N ASN A 104 8.20 4.09 9.73
CA ASN A 104 9.04 3.08 9.08
C ASN A 104 8.41 1.68 9.15
N TRP A 105 7.09 1.56 9.06
CA TRP A 105 6.35 0.29 9.14
C TRP A 105 5.71 -0.07 7.81
N GLY A 106 5.63 -1.36 7.49
CA GLY A 106 5.03 -1.81 6.24
C GLY A 106 4.58 -3.26 6.30
N HIS A 107 3.86 -3.66 5.28
CA HIS A 107 3.61 -5.07 5.02
C HIS A 107 4.96 -5.76 4.71
N PRO A 108 5.20 -7.01 5.15
CA PRO A 108 6.47 -7.71 4.90
C PRO A 108 6.94 -7.66 3.44
N ASN A 109 6.04 -7.82 2.48
CA ASN A 109 6.34 -7.70 1.04
C ASN A 109 6.90 -6.33 0.64
N LEU A 110 6.39 -5.23 1.21
CA LEU A 110 6.93 -3.89 0.95
C LEU A 110 8.33 -3.76 1.54
N ILE A 111 8.54 -4.26 2.76
CA ILE A 111 9.84 -4.20 3.42
C ILE A 111 10.90 -4.94 2.60
N ALA A 112 10.61 -6.18 2.18
CA ALA A 112 11.54 -6.92 1.32
C ALA A 112 11.76 -6.28 -0.05
N PHE A 113 10.73 -5.67 -0.63
CA PHE A 113 10.90 -4.90 -1.87
C PHE A 113 11.90 -3.77 -1.68
N ILE A 114 11.80 -2.99 -0.59
CA ILE A 114 12.70 -1.86 -0.31
C ILE A 114 14.12 -2.37 -0.05
N GLU A 115 14.28 -3.39 0.80
CA GLU A 115 15.57 -4.00 1.14
C GLU A 115 16.28 -4.48 -0.13
N LYS A 116 15.56 -5.15 -1.03
CA LYS A 116 16.09 -5.61 -2.30
C LYS A 116 16.40 -4.48 -3.27
N LEU A 117 15.47 -3.52 -3.46
CA LEU A 117 15.68 -2.38 -4.34
C LEU A 117 16.94 -1.60 -3.93
N ALA A 118 17.16 -1.44 -2.64
CA ALA A 118 18.33 -0.77 -2.10
C ALA A 118 19.64 -1.45 -2.48
N VAL A 119 19.73 -2.76 -2.23
CA VAL A 119 20.93 -3.54 -2.57
C VAL A 119 21.14 -3.56 -4.08
N ASP A 120 20.10 -3.83 -4.86
CA ASP A 120 20.21 -3.94 -6.31
C ASP A 120 20.58 -2.60 -6.96
N ALA A 121 20.01 -1.49 -6.51
CA ALA A 121 20.36 -0.17 -7.04
C ALA A 121 21.83 0.20 -6.73
N LYS A 122 22.32 -0.19 -5.55
CA LYS A 122 23.74 -0.04 -5.19
C LYS A 122 24.65 -0.88 -6.06
N THR A 123 24.31 -2.15 -6.25
CA THR A 123 25.16 -3.09 -7.00
C THR A 123 25.17 -2.80 -8.50
N TYR A 124 24.03 -2.42 -9.08
CA TYR A 124 23.87 -2.44 -10.55
C TYR A 124 23.56 -1.09 -11.19
N ASP A 125 23.08 -0.10 -10.44
CA ASP A 125 22.57 1.15 -11.02
C ASP A 125 23.46 2.36 -10.76
N GLY A 126 24.57 2.19 -10.03
CA GLY A 126 25.41 3.28 -9.58
C GLY A 126 24.71 4.20 -8.57
N TRP A 127 23.83 3.62 -7.73
CA TRP A 127 23.06 4.34 -6.73
C TRP A 127 23.44 3.90 -5.31
N ASN A 128 24.21 4.70 -4.59
CA ASN A 128 24.88 4.26 -3.36
C ASN A 128 23.96 3.70 -2.25
N GLY A 129 22.68 4.06 -2.25
CA GLY A 129 21.67 3.50 -1.36
C GLY A 129 20.43 4.36 -1.25
N LEU A 130 19.38 3.83 -0.63
CA LEU A 130 18.10 4.53 -0.48
C LEU A 130 18.08 5.36 0.80
N LEU A 131 17.65 6.61 0.67
CA LEU A 131 17.09 7.36 1.80
C LEU A 131 15.56 7.16 1.78
N VAL A 132 15.05 6.38 2.73
CA VAL A 132 13.66 5.97 2.81
C VAL A 132 12.88 6.94 3.68
N GLY A 133 11.86 7.58 3.12
CA GLY A 133 10.95 8.49 3.79
C GLY A 133 9.81 7.76 4.51
N ASP A 134 8.60 8.31 4.40
CA ASP A 134 7.42 7.75 5.06
C ASP A 134 7.03 6.40 4.39
N LEU A 135 6.86 5.36 5.22
CA LEU A 135 6.09 4.14 4.92
C LEU A 135 4.72 4.31 5.60
N ALA A 136 4.20 3.28 6.28
CA ALA A 136 3.01 3.36 7.11
C ALA A 136 3.34 3.65 8.59
N GLN A 137 2.31 4.03 9.35
CA GLN A 137 2.30 3.99 10.83
C GLN A 137 2.29 2.53 11.32
N PRO A 138 2.54 2.22 12.61
CA PRO A 138 2.65 0.84 13.10
C PRO A 138 1.42 -0.03 12.84
N ARG A 139 0.24 0.59 12.76
CA ARG A 139 -1.03 -0.09 12.42
C ARG A 139 -1.67 0.43 11.13
N GLY A 140 -0.88 1.13 10.32
CA GLY A 140 -1.35 1.80 9.12
C GLY A 140 -2.35 2.92 9.43
N GLY A 141 -3.46 2.95 8.69
CA GLY A 141 -4.54 3.90 8.90
C GLY A 141 -4.24 5.33 8.42
N PRO A 142 -5.26 6.21 8.41
CA PRO A 142 -5.08 7.61 8.08
C PRO A 142 -4.02 8.27 8.98
N MET A 143 -3.14 9.08 8.38
CA MET A 143 -2.09 9.79 9.10
C MET A 143 -2.58 11.13 9.65
N ILE A 144 -1.99 11.57 10.77
CA ILE A 144 -2.25 12.90 11.34
C ILE A 144 -1.86 14.02 10.35
N SER A 145 -0.83 13.77 9.54
CA SER A 145 -0.24 14.74 8.60
C SER A 145 0.37 14.06 7.38
N GLY A 146 0.52 14.80 6.29
CA GLY A 146 1.22 14.34 5.09
C GLY A 146 0.30 13.61 4.12
N HIS A 147 0.55 12.33 3.93
CA HIS A 147 0.01 11.54 2.81
C HIS A 147 -1.46 11.17 3.03
N ALA A 148 -2.26 11.21 1.97
CA ALA A 148 -3.61 10.66 1.98
C ALA A 148 -3.61 9.11 1.95
N SER A 149 -2.57 8.51 1.36
CA SER A 149 -2.35 7.05 1.27
C SER A 149 -1.43 6.51 2.38
N HIS A 150 -0.63 5.47 2.13
CA HIS A 150 0.24 4.81 3.12
C HIS A 150 -0.53 4.10 4.25
N GLN A 151 -1.83 3.89 4.09
CA GLN A 151 -2.65 3.38 5.19
C GLN A 151 -2.56 1.86 5.35
N ILE A 152 -2.15 1.12 4.31
CA ILE A 152 -2.21 -0.36 4.29
C ILE A 152 -0.85 -1.03 4.23
N GLY A 153 0.25 -0.28 4.44
CA GLY A 153 1.61 -0.85 4.45
C GLY A 153 2.17 -1.25 3.09
N LEU A 154 1.63 -0.73 2.00
CA LEU A 154 2.04 -1.04 0.62
C LEU A 154 2.56 0.18 -0.15
N ASP A 155 2.81 1.30 0.55
CA ASP A 155 3.34 2.53 -0.03
C ASP A 155 4.65 2.93 0.64
N ALA A 156 5.59 3.49 -0.13
CA ALA A 156 6.87 3.99 0.38
C ALA A 156 7.34 5.22 -0.39
N ASP A 157 7.81 6.24 0.32
CA ASP A 157 8.53 7.35 -0.31
C ASP A 157 10.03 7.09 -0.32
N ILE A 158 10.64 7.13 -1.51
CA ILE A 158 12.09 7.03 -1.66
C ILE A 158 12.61 8.38 -2.16
N TRP A 159 13.54 8.97 -1.40
CA TRP A 159 14.11 10.26 -1.80
C TRP A 159 14.95 10.11 -3.06
N LEU A 160 14.90 11.12 -3.93
CA LEU A 160 15.77 11.26 -5.10
C LEU A 160 17.13 11.87 -4.72
N ARG A 161 17.48 11.81 -3.44
CA ARG A 161 18.81 12.17 -2.92
C ARG A 161 19.57 10.87 -2.67
N PRO A 162 20.75 10.66 -3.26
CA PRO A 162 21.56 9.48 -2.98
C PRO A 162 21.91 9.42 -1.49
N MET A 163 21.93 8.22 -0.92
CA MET A 163 22.53 7.99 0.40
C MET A 163 24.03 8.32 0.35
N PRO A 164 24.59 9.05 1.32
CA PRO A 164 26.03 9.32 1.36
C PRO A 164 26.81 8.07 1.79
N ASP A 165 28.14 8.10 1.63
CA ASP A 165 29.06 7.04 2.06
C ASP A 165 29.30 6.99 3.58
N ARG A 166 28.28 7.34 4.36
CA ARG A 166 28.28 7.27 5.82
C ARG A 166 26.86 7.19 6.35
N ARG A 167 26.70 6.76 7.60
CA ARG A 167 25.39 6.81 8.27
C ARG A 167 25.09 8.23 8.76
N PHE A 168 23.83 8.63 8.62
CA PHE A 168 23.33 9.84 9.27
C PHE A 168 23.05 9.56 10.74
N THR A 169 23.41 10.52 11.59
CA THR A 169 22.95 10.59 12.97
C THR A 169 21.43 10.73 13.02
N ARG A 170 20.82 10.50 14.19
CA ARG A 170 19.38 10.73 14.38
C ARG A 170 18.97 12.17 14.03
N LYS A 171 19.75 13.17 14.48
CA LYS A 171 19.48 14.59 14.19
C LYS A 171 19.52 14.88 12.69
N GLU A 172 20.55 14.39 11.99
CA GLU A 172 20.68 14.57 10.55
C GLU A 172 19.49 13.96 9.77
N ARG A 173 18.95 12.82 10.22
CA ARG A 173 17.76 12.20 9.61
C ARG A 173 16.50 13.05 9.75
N GLU A 174 16.44 13.94 10.73
CA GLU A 174 15.33 14.87 10.94
C GLU A 174 15.50 16.18 10.17
N GLU A 175 16.73 16.68 10.04
CA GLU A 175 17.00 18.03 9.54
C GLU A 175 17.36 18.08 8.05
N ILE A 176 18.07 17.07 7.55
CA ILE A 176 18.50 17.04 6.14
C ILE A 176 17.27 17.04 5.24
N SER A 177 17.28 17.85 4.18
CA SER A 177 16.19 17.90 3.21
C SER A 177 16.49 17.08 1.95
N ALA A 178 15.41 16.56 1.35
CA ALA A 178 15.44 16.01 0.01
C ALA A 178 15.71 17.12 -1.02
N ILE A 179 16.26 16.74 -2.17
CA ILE A 179 16.68 17.70 -3.21
C ILE A 179 15.67 17.67 -4.35
N SER A 180 15.15 18.83 -4.74
CA SER A 180 14.29 18.92 -5.92
C SER A 180 15.08 18.66 -7.21
N MET A 181 14.55 17.78 -8.05
CA MET A 181 15.07 17.45 -9.38
C MET A 181 14.68 18.47 -10.47
N LEU A 182 13.96 19.53 -10.12
CA LEU A 182 13.51 20.55 -11.07
C LEU A 182 14.41 21.78 -11.07
N LYS A 183 14.44 22.51 -12.19
CA LYS A 183 15.00 23.86 -12.23
C LYS A 183 14.11 24.78 -11.39
N LYS A 184 14.72 25.67 -10.61
CA LYS A 184 14.02 26.61 -9.73
C LYS A 184 12.97 27.40 -10.51
N GLY A 185 11.74 27.45 -9.99
CA GLY A 185 10.63 28.17 -10.62
C GLY A 185 10.02 27.51 -11.86
N THR A 186 10.41 26.28 -12.21
CA THR A 186 9.90 25.58 -13.39
C THR A 186 9.37 24.18 -13.05
N ARG A 187 8.67 23.57 -14.01
CA ARG A 187 8.22 22.17 -13.97
C ARG A 187 9.14 21.21 -14.73
N THR A 188 10.28 21.72 -15.21
CA THR A 188 11.26 20.99 -16.01
C THR A 188 12.39 20.45 -15.14
N ILE A 189 12.93 19.28 -15.49
CA ILE A 189 14.07 18.72 -14.77
C ILE A 189 15.30 19.61 -14.89
N ASP A 190 16.09 19.63 -13.82
CA ASP A 190 17.44 20.18 -13.83
C ASP A 190 18.42 19.07 -14.26
N PRO A 191 19.03 19.16 -15.46
CA PRO A 191 19.91 18.11 -15.96
C PRO A 191 21.19 17.97 -15.12
N LYS A 192 21.56 18.99 -14.33
CA LYS A 192 22.68 18.91 -13.39
C LYS A 192 22.37 18.07 -12.15
N LYS A 193 21.08 17.82 -11.87
CA LYS A 193 20.63 17.03 -10.71
C LYS A 193 20.10 15.66 -11.11
N PHE A 194 19.28 15.58 -12.16
CA PHE A 194 18.65 14.34 -12.60
C PHE A 194 19.55 13.53 -13.54
N THR A 195 20.43 12.72 -12.94
CA THR A 195 21.42 11.88 -13.63
C THR A 195 20.85 10.56 -14.15
N MET A 196 21.65 9.78 -14.89
CA MET A 196 21.28 8.43 -15.31
C MET A 196 21.14 7.43 -14.16
N ALA A 197 21.78 7.67 -13.01
CA ALA A 197 21.58 6.84 -11.82
C ALA A 197 20.13 6.96 -11.29
N HIS A 198 19.53 8.16 -11.34
CA HIS A 198 18.11 8.36 -11.00
C HIS A 198 17.19 7.63 -11.99
N PHE A 199 17.52 7.72 -13.29
CA PHE A 199 16.79 7.00 -14.33
C PHE A 199 16.80 5.48 -14.05
N ARG A 200 17.98 4.90 -13.80
CA ARG A 200 18.13 3.46 -13.54
C ARG A 200 17.44 3.02 -12.25
N LEU A 201 17.54 3.81 -11.17
CA LEU A 201 16.83 3.53 -9.92
C LEU A 201 15.32 3.42 -10.13
N ILE A 202 14.72 4.39 -10.83
CA ILE A 202 13.27 4.39 -11.08
C ILE A 202 12.90 3.26 -12.05
N LYS A 203 13.70 3.02 -13.11
CA LYS A 203 13.50 1.90 -14.05
C LYS A 203 13.54 0.56 -13.30
N ARG A 204 14.49 0.35 -12.40
CA ARG A 204 14.60 -0.87 -11.59
C ARG A 204 13.38 -1.06 -10.71
N ALA A 205 12.99 -0.04 -9.96
CA ALA A 205 11.79 -0.11 -9.12
C ALA A 205 10.56 -0.41 -9.98
N ALA A 206 10.40 0.27 -11.12
CA ALA A 206 9.28 0.10 -12.05
C ALA A 206 9.21 -1.28 -12.72
N SER A 207 10.36 -1.93 -12.89
CA SER A 207 10.49 -3.25 -13.53
C SER A 207 10.38 -4.41 -12.55
N THR A 208 10.30 -4.13 -11.25
CA THR A 208 10.28 -5.18 -10.22
C THR A 208 8.86 -5.74 -10.05
N PRO A 209 8.67 -7.08 -10.11
CA PRO A 209 7.37 -7.70 -9.94
C PRO A 209 6.69 -7.33 -8.62
N GLY A 210 5.36 -7.24 -8.66
CA GLY A 210 4.55 -6.85 -7.50
C GLY A 210 4.38 -5.34 -7.35
N LEU A 211 5.15 -4.50 -8.05
CA LEU A 211 4.88 -3.06 -8.11
C LEU A 211 3.55 -2.81 -8.84
N ALA A 212 2.70 -1.95 -8.27
CA ALA A 212 1.50 -1.46 -8.92
C ALA A 212 1.70 -0.09 -9.58
N ARG A 213 2.38 0.86 -8.92
CA ARG A 213 2.65 2.21 -9.44
C ARG A 213 3.89 2.82 -8.82
N ILE A 214 4.52 3.73 -9.56
CA ILE A 214 5.42 4.76 -9.01
C ILE A 214 4.83 6.13 -9.34
N PHE A 215 4.67 7.02 -8.38
CA PHE A 215 4.30 8.41 -8.64
C PHE A 215 5.54 9.31 -8.62
N VAL A 216 5.65 10.14 -9.66
CA VAL A 216 6.73 11.14 -9.83
C VAL A 216 6.14 12.44 -10.36
N HIS A 217 6.89 13.53 -10.20
CA HIS A 217 6.56 14.78 -10.87
C HIS A 217 6.50 14.61 -12.40
N PRO A 218 5.60 15.30 -13.13
CA PRO A 218 5.50 15.20 -14.60
C PRO A 218 6.81 15.47 -15.34
N GLY A 219 7.61 16.44 -14.87
CA GLY A 219 8.93 16.70 -15.43
C GLY A 219 9.87 15.49 -15.36
N ILE A 220 9.85 14.74 -14.25
CA ILE A 220 10.63 13.50 -14.10
C ILE A 220 10.09 12.44 -15.05
N LYS A 221 8.76 12.24 -15.11
CA LYS A 221 8.14 11.29 -16.07
C LYS A 221 8.57 11.60 -17.51
N LYS A 222 8.59 12.88 -17.90
CA LYS A 222 9.09 13.31 -19.21
C LYS A 222 10.56 12.92 -19.42
N ALA A 223 11.43 13.20 -18.46
CA ALA A 223 12.85 12.84 -18.55
C ALA A 223 13.05 11.31 -18.68
N LEU A 224 12.23 10.51 -18.01
CA LEU A 224 12.24 9.05 -18.17
C LEU A 224 11.77 8.64 -19.57
N CYS A 225 10.67 9.22 -20.07
CA CYS A 225 10.17 8.96 -21.41
C CYS A 225 11.19 9.29 -22.51
N ASP A 226 11.88 10.43 -22.38
CA ASP A 226 12.89 10.91 -23.34
C ASP A 226 14.12 9.97 -23.38
N ARG A 227 14.44 9.29 -22.27
CA ARG A 227 15.66 8.49 -22.10
C ARG A 227 15.45 6.98 -22.20
N ALA A 228 14.21 6.49 -22.29
CA ALA A 228 13.93 5.06 -22.14
C ALA A 228 14.32 4.17 -23.33
N GLY A 229 14.66 4.74 -24.49
CA GLY A 229 14.95 3.94 -25.68
C GLY A 229 13.76 3.06 -26.08
N SER A 230 14.04 1.82 -26.48
CA SER A 230 13.04 0.82 -26.92
C SER A 230 12.43 0.00 -25.78
N ASP A 231 13.14 -0.22 -24.68
CA ASP A 231 12.60 -0.88 -23.47
C ASP A 231 11.75 0.11 -22.65
N ARG A 232 10.45 0.14 -22.95
CA ARG A 232 9.51 1.14 -22.43
C ARG A 232 8.39 0.56 -21.58
N ALA A 233 8.25 -0.76 -21.47
CA ALA A 233 7.09 -1.37 -20.82
C ALA A 233 6.93 -0.94 -19.34
N TRP A 234 8.05 -0.79 -18.63
CA TRP A 234 8.11 -0.34 -17.23
C TRP A 234 7.55 1.07 -17.02
N LEU A 235 7.58 1.93 -18.04
CA LEU A 235 7.05 3.30 -17.94
C LEU A 235 5.56 3.30 -17.63
N ARG A 236 4.81 2.26 -18.03
CA ARG A 236 3.38 2.15 -17.73
C ARG A 236 3.08 2.27 -16.23
N GLN A 237 3.98 1.79 -15.38
CA GLN A 237 3.84 1.88 -13.92
C GLN A 237 4.17 3.26 -13.36
N VAL A 238 4.92 4.08 -14.09
CA VAL A 238 5.34 5.42 -13.64
C VAL A 238 4.27 6.45 -14.02
N ARG A 239 3.65 7.06 -13.01
CA ARG A 239 2.49 7.94 -13.14
C ARG A 239 2.87 9.37 -12.73
N PRO A 240 2.55 10.38 -13.57
CA PRO A 240 2.70 11.78 -13.19
C PRO A 240 1.75 12.14 -12.04
N TRP A 241 2.24 12.92 -11.07
CA TRP A 241 1.45 13.45 -9.97
C TRP A 241 2.02 14.77 -9.44
N TYR A 242 1.17 15.60 -8.81
CA TYR A 242 1.57 16.83 -8.13
C TYR A 242 2.66 16.57 -7.08
N GLY A 243 3.59 17.51 -6.87
CA GLY A 243 4.71 17.31 -5.94
C GLY A 243 5.72 16.30 -6.48
N HIS A 244 6.13 15.31 -5.70
CA HIS A 244 6.98 14.17 -6.11
C HIS A 244 8.21 14.54 -6.97
N HIS A 245 8.79 15.71 -6.71
CA HIS A 245 9.96 16.21 -7.45
C HIS A 245 11.26 16.03 -6.67
N TYR A 246 11.20 15.60 -5.41
CA TYR A 246 12.36 15.30 -4.56
C TYR A 246 12.34 13.87 -3.97
N HIS A 247 11.26 13.14 -4.22
CA HIS A 247 11.07 11.73 -3.90
C HIS A 247 10.19 11.12 -4.99
N PHE A 248 10.22 9.80 -5.11
CA PHE A 248 9.21 9.05 -5.84
C PHE A 248 8.44 8.17 -4.86
N HIS A 249 7.13 8.07 -5.07
CA HIS A 249 6.24 7.28 -4.23
C HIS A 249 6.06 5.92 -4.89
N ILE A 250 6.42 4.86 -4.19
CA ILE A 250 6.24 3.47 -4.59
C ILE A 250 4.90 2.97 -4.06
N ARG A 251 4.16 2.23 -4.87
CA ARG A 251 2.97 1.50 -4.47
C ARG A 251 3.05 0.06 -4.94
N MET A 252 2.94 -0.88 -4.01
CA MET A 252 2.86 -2.31 -4.27
C MET A 252 1.41 -2.74 -4.56
N SER A 253 1.26 -3.81 -5.34
CA SER A 253 -0.01 -4.51 -5.50
C SER A 253 -0.39 -5.19 -4.20
N CYS A 254 -1.69 -5.43 -4.00
CA CYS A 254 -2.14 -6.32 -2.92
C CYS A 254 -1.43 -7.68 -3.03
N PRO A 255 -0.91 -8.23 -1.93
CA PRO A 255 -0.33 -9.58 -1.93
C PRO A 255 -1.34 -10.61 -2.45
N ALA A 256 -0.85 -11.61 -3.18
CA ALA A 256 -1.68 -12.70 -3.67
C ALA A 256 -2.40 -13.39 -2.49
N GLY A 257 -3.69 -13.70 -2.66
CA GLY A 257 -4.52 -14.30 -1.61
C GLY A 257 -4.86 -13.39 -0.42
N SER A 258 -4.49 -12.10 -0.44
CA SER A 258 -4.75 -11.19 0.69
C SER A 258 -6.22 -10.76 0.76
N THR A 259 -7.01 -11.49 1.54
CA THR A 259 -8.44 -11.18 1.77
C THR A 259 -8.62 -9.82 2.45
N GLY A 260 -9.40 -8.97 1.80
CA GLY A 260 -9.73 -7.63 2.26
C GLY A 260 -8.80 -6.53 1.75
N CYS A 261 -7.71 -6.86 1.05
CA CYS A 261 -6.89 -5.88 0.35
C CYS A 261 -7.53 -5.52 -1.01
N LYS A 262 -7.66 -4.23 -1.32
CA LYS A 262 -8.29 -3.73 -2.54
C LYS A 262 -7.29 -2.97 -3.41
N ASN A 263 -6.97 -3.55 -4.57
CA ASN A 263 -6.18 -2.90 -5.61
C ASN A 263 -6.92 -1.68 -6.21
N GLN A 264 -6.15 -0.76 -6.78
CA GLN A 264 -6.67 0.23 -7.72
C GLN A 264 -6.90 -0.42 -9.09
N ALA A 265 -7.70 0.20 -9.95
CA ALA A 265 -7.74 -0.16 -11.37
C ALA A 265 -6.31 -0.17 -11.96
N PRO A 266 -6.00 -0.99 -12.98
CA PRO A 266 -4.70 -0.96 -13.66
C PRO A 266 -4.39 0.42 -14.24
N PRO A 267 -3.11 0.82 -14.38
CA PRO A 267 -2.76 1.98 -15.19
C PRO A 267 -3.29 1.83 -16.62
N PRO A 268 -3.57 2.95 -17.33
CA PRO A 268 -3.91 2.92 -18.74
C PRO A 268 -2.92 2.10 -19.58
N ALA A 269 -3.36 1.60 -20.73
CA ALA A 269 -2.47 0.93 -21.66
C ALA A 269 -1.41 1.89 -22.22
N GLY A 270 -0.26 1.34 -22.65
CA GLY A 270 0.87 2.10 -23.17
C GLY A 270 1.82 2.61 -22.08
N ASP A 271 2.84 3.37 -22.50
CA ASP A 271 3.91 3.89 -21.63
C ASP A 271 3.51 5.18 -20.87
N GLY A 272 2.39 5.79 -21.25
CA GLY A 272 1.87 7.02 -20.67
C GLY A 272 2.70 8.27 -21.01
N CYS A 273 3.49 8.25 -22.10
CA CYS A 273 4.35 9.36 -22.52
C CYS A 273 3.70 10.32 -23.53
N GLY A 274 2.52 9.97 -24.07
CA GLY A 274 1.77 10.78 -25.03
C GLY A 274 0.82 11.80 -24.37
N LYS A 275 -0.41 11.85 -24.87
CA LYS A 275 -1.43 12.87 -24.52
C LYS A 275 -1.60 13.09 -23.01
N GLU A 276 -1.59 12.02 -22.23
CA GLU A 276 -1.71 12.13 -20.77
C GLU A 276 -0.58 12.98 -20.17
N LEU A 277 0.67 12.70 -20.54
CA LEU A 277 1.82 13.45 -20.03
C LEU A 277 1.82 14.88 -20.57
N SER A 278 1.44 15.09 -21.82
CA SER A 278 1.31 16.44 -22.40
C SER A 278 0.33 17.30 -21.59
N TRP A 279 -0.81 16.74 -21.17
CA TRP A 279 -1.75 17.45 -20.29
C TRP A 279 -1.10 17.84 -18.95
N TRP A 280 -0.37 16.92 -18.31
CA TRP A 280 0.35 17.22 -17.05
C TRP A 280 1.43 18.29 -17.18
N LEU A 281 2.04 18.43 -18.35
CA LEU A 281 3.07 19.43 -18.66
C LEU A 281 2.47 20.80 -19.04
N SER A 282 1.23 20.83 -19.52
CA SER A 282 0.47 22.07 -19.78
C SER A 282 0.11 22.80 -18.48
N ASP A 283 -0.43 24.02 -18.56
CA ASP A 283 -0.87 24.77 -17.39
C ASP A 283 -2.21 24.31 -16.81
N ASP A 284 -3.00 23.52 -17.57
CA ASP A 284 -4.34 23.07 -17.18
C ASP A 284 -4.43 22.41 -15.79
N PRO A 285 -3.55 21.48 -15.38
CA PRO A 285 -3.60 20.89 -14.04
C PRO A 285 -3.20 21.86 -12.92
N TRP A 286 -2.60 23.01 -13.24
CA TRP A 286 -1.91 23.88 -12.27
C TRP A 286 -2.62 25.21 -12.07
N THR A 287 -3.42 25.64 -13.04
CA THR A 287 -4.22 26.86 -12.94
C THR A 287 -5.60 26.54 -12.36
N PRO A 288 -5.98 27.11 -11.20
CA PRO A 288 -7.34 26.99 -10.70
C PRO A 288 -8.34 27.54 -11.73
N LYS A 289 -9.36 26.74 -12.08
CA LYS A 289 -10.42 27.21 -12.97
C LYS A 289 -11.15 28.38 -12.30
N LYS A 290 -11.21 29.53 -12.99
CA LYS A 290 -11.99 30.69 -12.51
C LYS A 290 -13.45 30.25 -12.33
N PRO A 291 -14.13 30.68 -11.25
CA PRO A 291 -15.57 30.45 -11.11
C PRO A 291 -16.30 30.98 -12.35
N LYS A 292 -17.30 30.24 -12.85
CA LYS A 292 -18.16 30.76 -13.93
C LYS A 292 -18.83 32.06 -13.45
N LYS A 293 -18.82 33.11 -14.27
CA LYS A 293 -19.55 34.36 -13.99
C LYS A 293 -21.03 34.02 -13.74
N GLY A 294 -21.58 34.46 -12.61
CA GLY A 294 -22.96 34.17 -12.21
C GLY A 294 -23.18 32.86 -11.45
N ALA A 295 -22.16 32.03 -11.22
CA ALA A 295 -22.31 30.86 -10.36
C ALA A 295 -22.56 31.28 -8.90
N PRO A 296 -23.52 30.66 -8.20
CA PRO A 296 -23.73 30.90 -6.77
C PRO A 296 -22.41 30.72 -6.00
N LYS A 297 -22.09 31.63 -5.08
CA LYS A 297 -20.94 31.49 -4.17
C LYS A 297 -21.21 30.32 -3.22
N VAL A 298 -20.97 29.09 -3.67
CA VAL A 298 -21.06 27.90 -2.81
C VAL A 298 -19.90 27.97 -1.82
N LYS A 299 -20.20 28.16 -0.53
CA LYS A 299 -19.18 28.06 0.54
C LYS A 299 -18.48 26.70 0.41
N PRO A 300 -17.13 26.62 0.36
CA PRO A 300 -16.44 25.36 0.25
C PRO A 300 -16.85 24.46 1.43
N LYS A 301 -17.54 23.34 1.16
CA LYS A 301 -17.86 22.35 2.18
C LYS A 301 -16.54 21.85 2.75
N LYS A 302 -16.32 22.01 4.06
CA LYS A 302 -15.15 21.43 4.74
C LYS A 302 -15.13 19.93 4.44
N LYS A 303 -14.01 19.41 3.93
CA LYS A 303 -13.88 17.97 3.66
C LYS A 303 -14.12 17.21 4.96
N ARG A 304 -15.12 16.32 4.97
CA ARG A 304 -15.41 15.46 6.12
C ARG A 304 -14.18 14.62 6.45
N GLN A 305 -13.83 14.52 7.72
CA GLN A 305 -12.75 13.64 8.16
C GLN A 305 -13.19 12.19 8.06
N ILE A 306 -12.27 11.29 7.68
CA ILE A 306 -12.52 9.85 7.69
C ILE A 306 -12.64 9.42 9.16
N THR A 307 -13.77 8.84 9.52
CA THR A 307 -14.01 8.26 10.86
C THR A 307 -13.61 6.79 10.88
N LEU A 308 -13.57 6.17 12.07
CA LEU A 308 -13.35 4.72 12.16
C LEU A 308 -14.44 3.93 11.44
N SER A 309 -15.70 4.36 11.56
CA SER A 309 -16.85 3.74 10.87
C SER A 309 -16.77 3.80 9.34
N ASP A 310 -15.98 4.72 8.77
CA ASP A 310 -15.73 4.76 7.34
C ASP A 310 -14.76 3.67 6.88
N LEU A 311 -13.92 3.13 7.76
CA LEU A 311 -12.90 2.14 7.41
C LEU A 311 -13.48 0.72 7.35
N PRO A 312 -12.78 -0.25 6.70
CA PRO A 312 -13.17 -1.64 6.79
C PRO A 312 -13.31 -2.10 8.25
N GLN A 313 -14.35 -2.88 8.56
CA GLN A 313 -14.66 -3.30 9.93
C GLN A 313 -13.48 -3.94 10.69
N ALA A 314 -12.65 -4.71 9.99
CA ALA A 314 -11.45 -5.33 10.56
C ALA A 314 -10.44 -4.30 11.12
N CYS A 315 -10.51 -3.03 10.71
CA CYS A 315 -9.62 -1.98 11.22
C CYS A 315 -9.87 -1.59 12.67
N SER A 316 -11.08 -1.78 13.20
CA SER A 316 -11.35 -1.64 14.63
C SER A 316 -10.60 -2.72 15.42
N ALA A 317 -10.69 -3.99 14.97
CA ALA A 317 -9.95 -5.09 15.59
C ALA A 317 -8.42 -4.88 15.55
N VAL A 318 -7.89 -4.30 14.46
CA VAL A 318 -6.48 -3.93 14.38
C VAL A 318 -6.11 -2.85 15.39
N LEU A 319 -6.96 -1.84 15.60
CA LEU A 319 -6.72 -0.80 16.61
C LEU A 319 -6.75 -1.35 18.04
N ASP A 320 -7.59 -2.34 18.31
CA ASP A 320 -7.84 -2.83 19.66
C ASP A 320 -6.93 -4.01 20.05
N ALA A 321 -6.30 -4.67 19.06
CA ALA A 321 -5.36 -5.75 19.30
C ALA A 321 -4.20 -5.36 20.23
N ALA A 322 -3.73 -6.32 21.02
CA ALA A 322 -2.54 -6.16 21.86
C ALA A 322 -1.33 -5.70 21.02
N PRO A 323 -0.50 -4.78 21.53
CA PRO A 323 0.75 -4.44 20.86
C PRO A 323 1.72 -5.63 20.91
N VAL A 324 2.60 -5.74 19.92
CA VAL A 324 3.76 -6.64 20.03
C VAL A 324 4.64 -6.15 21.19
N THR A 325 4.86 -7.01 22.19
CA THR A 325 5.67 -6.71 23.38
C THR A 325 7.17 -6.72 23.04
N GLY A 326 7.97 -5.88 23.72
CA GLY A 326 9.44 -5.84 23.54
C GLY A 326 9.97 -4.94 22.42
N LEU A 327 9.11 -4.23 21.66
CA LEU A 327 9.54 -3.27 20.63
C LEU A 327 9.82 -1.85 21.16
N GLN A 328 9.54 -1.57 22.43
CA GLN A 328 9.49 -0.20 22.94
C GLN A 328 10.86 0.46 23.18
N ASN A 329 12.00 -0.23 23.06
CA ASN A 329 13.29 0.37 23.46
C ASN A 329 14.53 0.05 22.62
N THR A 330 14.42 -0.57 21.45
CA THR A 330 15.64 -0.91 20.69
C THR A 330 15.92 0.05 19.54
N SER A 331 16.80 1.02 19.83
CA SER A 331 17.70 1.63 18.83
C SER A 331 18.68 0.62 18.20
N ALA A 332 18.49 -0.68 18.43
CA ALA A 332 19.36 -1.76 18.02
C ALA A 332 18.51 -2.89 17.43
N ASN A 333 18.55 -3.00 16.10
CA ASN A 333 18.32 -4.22 15.34
C ASN A 333 16.94 -4.90 15.47
N PRO A 334 15.97 -4.64 14.57
CA PRO A 334 14.63 -5.25 14.60
C PRO A 334 14.59 -6.70 14.08
N SER A 335 15.73 -7.36 13.87
CA SER A 335 15.80 -8.75 13.37
C SER A 335 15.23 -9.84 14.29
N ARG A 336 14.58 -9.50 15.41
CA ARG A 336 14.07 -10.51 16.37
C ARG A 336 12.60 -10.88 16.24
N PHE A 337 11.84 -10.27 15.32
CA PHE A 337 10.49 -10.76 15.02
C PHE A 337 10.48 -11.43 13.65
N ALA A 338 10.90 -12.69 13.66
CA ALA A 338 10.53 -13.65 12.63
C ALA A 338 9.05 -14.04 12.85
N PRO A 339 8.17 -13.90 11.85
CA PRO A 339 6.81 -14.45 11.92
C PRO A 339 6.88 -15.97 12.15
N SER A 340 5.93 -16.48 12.93
CA SER A 340 5.80 -17.91 13.29
C SER A 340 5.24 -18.79 12.15
N GLU A 341 5.02 -18.22 10.96
CA GLU A 341 4.66 -18.94 9.74
C GLU A 341 5.87 -18.96 8.82
N PRO A 342 6.15 -20.06 8.11
CA PRO A 342 7.18 -20.07 7.10
C PRO A 342 6.80 -19.00 6.05
N ILE A 343 7.60 -17.94 5.98
CA ILE A 343 7.53 -16.89 4.95
C ILE A 343 7.94 -17.46 3.56
N SER A 344 7.56 -18.69 3.27
CA SER A 344 8.24 -19.55 2.31
C SER A 344 7.57 -19.61 0.94
N GLN A 345 6.50 -18.84 0.69
CA GLN A 345 5.88 -18.81 -0.65
C GLN A 345 5.68 -17.43 -1.27
N LEU A 346 6.01 -16.33 -0.59
CA LEU A 346 5.86 -14.96 -1.14
C LEU A 346 7.17 -14.22 -1.38
N PHE A 347 8.33 -14.87 -1.25
CA PHE A 347 9.64 -14.20 -1.11
C PHE A 347 10.73 -14.65 -2.07
N ALA A 348 10.40 -15.15 -3.26
CA ALA A 348 11.35 -15.02 -4.35
C ALA A 348 10.99 -13.78 -5.16
N LEU A 349 11.20 -12.58 -4.59
CA LEU A 349 11.49 -11.45 -5.49
C LEU A 349 12.58 -11.95 -6.44
N PRO A 350 12.42 -11.78 -7.76
CA PRO A 350 13.29 -12.43 -8.72
C PRO A 350 14.75 -12.11 -8.40
N ARG A 351 15.65 -13.09 -8.61
CA ARG A 351 17.08 -12.89 -8.38
C ARG A 351 17.53 -11.59 -9.05
N SER A 352 18.36 -10.83 -8.35
CA SER A 352 18.89 -9.56 -8.83
C SER A 352 19.57 -9.74 -10.18
N ARG A 353 19.24 -8.87 -11.12
CA ARG A 353 19.86 -8.83 -12.44
C ARG A 353 20.19 -7.38 -12.82
N PRO A 354 21.30 -7.13 -13.54
CA PRO A 354 21.52 -5.85 -14.18
C PRO A 354 20.32 -5.47 -15.07
N LEU A 355 20.01 -4.18 -15.17
CA LEU A 355 19.07 -3.73 -16.19
C LEU A 355 19.72 -3.95 -17.55
N GLN A 356 18.94 -4.44 -18.52
CA GLN A 356 19.38 -4.43 -19.92
C GLN A 356 19.41 -2.97 -20.38
N ASN A 357 20.54 -2.60 -21.01
CA ASN A 357 20.82 -1.23 -21.46
C ASN A 357 19.90 -0.81 -22.60
#